data_AF-A0A7Z2T4W3-F1
#
_entry.id   AF-A0A7Z2T4W3-F1
#
_cell.length_a   1.000
_cell.length_b   1.000
_cell.length_c   1.000
_cell.angle_alpha   90.00
_cell.angle_beta   90.00
_cell.angle_gamma   90.00
#
_symmetry.space_group_name_H-M   'P 1'
#
loop_
_entity.id
_entity.type
_entity.pdbx_description
1 polymer ?
#
loop_
_entity_poly.entity_id
_entity_poly.type
_entity_poly.pdbx_seq_one_letter_code
_entity_poly.pdbx_strand_id
1 'polypeptide(L)'
;MIKAKIDSVSHKDSHYSVSGWAYKLDGKDKIPVDSIVCQSEQEYRIDRIERQDFGCEIGFILYTNSLKLVIDIVFNAIDVTAFSSGFCEKIVVGPRAKAQFFCVLSSDIDDVHSPLLLQSIMPKVARFMKNKHASEIATTSGFNLDVGSRTYCNSVVVGLKGFLFLVGGSNNLEYQYECPPDNELLNSWCQLIEERAKIFDSLNIKYLNFIIPEKQSVLTDEYPGEISCCTPLLSGITDRLGGKEFFFDAYGYMRSKYIEGSKFYRKLDSHLSYIGNLSILEAVLSKLNININSGDLFAGELSVEKIPGDLSNRFCFGQMKEEHLIGTDKLNNPEVVYSYSPEGGHQRSHYHWKNDNPLVNKKVIIFGNSMFERGDSATGLSYWFSRIFSETVFYWSKSVEMSLVNEFKPDVVITQTVERFLMGIPEDNLI
;
A
#
# COMPACT_ATOMS: atom_id res chain seq x y z
N MET A 1 -37.77 -10.49 28.65
CA MET A 1 -36.79 -9.46 28.24
C MET A 1 -36.30 -9.82 26.84
N ILE A 2 -36.29 -8.85 25.92
CA ILE A 2 -35.74 -9.07 24.57
C ILE A 2 -34.23 -8.81 24.62
N LYS A 3 -33.45 -9.68 23.99
CA LYS A 3 -32.03 -9.46 23.71
C LYS A 3 -31.85 -9.42 22.20
N ALA A 4 -31.20 -8.38 21.71
CA ALA A 4 -30.98 -8.22 20.28
C ALA A 4 -29.66 -7.49 20.00
N LYS A 5 -29.03 -7.83 18.87
CA LYS A 5 -27.80 -7.19 18.41
C LYS A 5 -27.66 -7.28 16.90
N ILE A 6 -27.27 -6.19 16.27
CA ILE A 6 -26.70 -6.20 14.91
C ILE A 6 -25.22 -6.50 15.03
N ASP A 7 -24.74 -7.55 14.38
CA ASP A 7 -23.37 -8.01 14.52
C ASP A 7 -22.62 -8.13 13.19
N SER A 8 -23.29 -7.93 12.06
CA SER A 8 -22.62 -7.87 10.78
C SER A 8 -23.22 -6.91 9.76
N VAL A 9 -22.35 -6.37 8.90
CA VAL A 9 -22.68 -5.55 7.73
C VAL A 9 -21.86 -6.06 6.54
N SER A 10 -22.45 -6.16 5.37
CA SER A 10 -21.76 -6.55 4.13
C SER A 10 -22.39 -5.89 2.90
N HIS A 11 -21.64 -5.91 1.79
CA HIS A 11 -22.10 -5.48 0.48
C HIS A 11 -21.77 -6.58 -0.53
N LYS A 12 -22.77 -7.02 -1.29
CA LYS A 12 -22.62 -8.06 -2.32
C LYS A 12 -23.71 -7.88 -3.39
N ASP A 13 -23.36 -8.09 -4.66
CA ASP A 13 -24.30 -8.09 -5.79
C ASP A 13 -25.18 -6.82 -5.83
N SER A 14 -24.56 -5.66 -5.59
CA SER A 14 -25.21 -4.32 -5.52
C SER A 14 -26.23 -4.11 -4.39
N HIS A 15 -26.28 -5.03 -3.40
CA HIS A 15 -27.15 -4.92 -2.25
C HIS A 15 -26.33 -4.85 -0.95
N TYR A 16 -26.71 -3.94 -0.07
CA TYR A 16 -26.20 -3.93 1.30
C TYR A 16 -27.04 -4.86 2.18
N SER A 17 -26.37 -5.51 3.12
CA SER A 17 -27.05 -6.32 4.13
C SER A 17 -26.56 -5.98 5.54
N VAL A 18 -27.51 -5.78 6.45
CA VAL A 18 -27.27 -5.62 7.89
C VAL A 18 -27.88 -6.82 8.61
N SER A 19 -27.06 -7.64 9.24
CA SER A 19 -27.54 -8.86 9.91
C SER A 19 -27.29 -8.84 11.41
N GLY A 20 -28.12 -9.59 12.11
CA GLY A 20 -28.08 -9.69 13.56
C GLY A 20 -28.91 -10.84 14.09
N TRP A 21 -29.23 -10.76 15.38
CA TRP A 21 -30.10 -11.69 16.06
C TRP A 21 -30.99 -10.95 17.07
N ALA A 22 -32.17 -11.51 17.34
CA ALA A 22 -33.12 -11.02 18.33
C ALA A 22 -33.96 -12.17 18.90
N TYR A 23 -34.03 -12.27 20.23
CA TYR A 23 -34.86 -13.27 20.91
C TYR A 23 -35.43 -12.74 22.23
N LYS A 24 -36.56 -13.29 22.66
CA LYS A 24 -37.13 -13.12 24.00
C LYS A 24 -36.61 -14.24 24.90
N LEU A 25 -36.17 -13.88 26.09
CA LEU A 25 -35.90 -14.85 27.15
C LEU A 25 -37.19 -15.23 27.87
N ASP A 26 -37.45 -16.54 27.93
CA ASP A 26 -38.46 -17.17 28.77
C ASP A 26 -37.79 -18.29 29.59
N GLY A 27 -37.51 -18.01 30.87
CA GLY A 27 -36.63 -18.86 31.67
C GLY A 27 -35.22 -18.98 31.06
N LYS A 28 -34.85 -20.21 30.64
CA LYS A 28 -33.58 -20.50 29.95
C LYS A 28 -33.72 -20.55 28.43
N ASP A 29 -34.96 -20.54 27.92
CA ASP A 29 -35.24 -20.73 26.51
C ASP A 29 -35.13 -19.40 25.75
N LYS A 30 -34.61 -19.50 24.53
CA LYS A 30 -34.46 -18.39 23.59
C LYS A 30 -35.57 -18.51 22.56
N ILE A 31 -36.61 -17.71 22.71
CA ILE A 31 -37.76 -17.70 21.82
C ILE A 31 -37.54 -16.62 20.74
N PRO A 32 -37.70 -16.92 19.44
CA PRO A 32 -37.66 -15.91 18.39
C PRO A 32 -38.61 -14.75 18.68
N VAL A 33 -38.20 -13.52 18.36
CA VAL A 33 -39.10 -12.37 18.45
C VAL A 33 -40.17 -12.44 17.35
N ASP A 34 -41.35 -11.89 17.60
CA ASP A 34 -42.50 -11.93 16.68
C ASP A 34 -42.18 -11.15 15.39
N SER A 35 -41.59 -9.96 15.51
CA SER A 35 -41.21 -9.14 14.35
C SER A 35 -39.98 -8.28 14.60
N ILE A 36 -39.37 -7.83 13.50
CA ILE A 36 -38.28 -6.84 13.48
C ILE A 36 -38.65 -5.78 12.45
N VAL A 37 -38.54 -4.50 12.83
CA VAL A 37 -38.93 -3.37 11.99
C VAL A 37 -37.82 -2.34 11.95
N CYS A 38 -37.55 -1.78 10.76
CA CYS A 38 -36.64 -0.64 10.59
C CYS A 38 -37.44 0.63 10.31
N GLN A 39 -37.26 1.68 11.11
CA GLN A 39 -38.00 2.94 10.95
C GLN A 39 -37.38 3.81 9.85
N SER A 40 -37.51 3.37 8.60
CA SER A 40 -36.99 4.09 7.43
C SER A 40 -38.06 4.30 6.36
N GLU A 41 -37.99 5.43 5.67
CA GLU A 41 -38.74 5.71 4.44
C GLU A 41 -38.08 5.07 3.20
N GLN A 42 -36.86 4.54 3.34
CA GLN A 42 -36.12 3.91 2.24
C GLN A 42 -36.53 2.45 2.09
N GLU A 43 -36.41 1.90 0.88
CA GLU A 43 -36.79 0.53 0.59
C GLU A 43 -35.82 -0.47 1.27
N TYR A 44 -36.41 -1.45 1.99
CA TYR A 44 -35.68 -2.54 2.60
C TYR A 44 -36.56 -3.79 2.71
N ARG A 45 -35.90 -4.94 2.89
CA ARG A 45 -36.55 -6.24 3.17
C ARG A 45 -35.85 -6.91 4.34
N ILE A 46 -36.61 -7.55 5.24
CA ILE A 46 -36.04 -8.30 6.38
C ILE A 46 -36.40 -9.76 6.22
N ASP A 47 -35.38 -10.62 6.15
CA ASP A 47 -35.51 -12.08 6.14
C ASP A 47 -35.11 -12.65 7.50
N ARG A 48 -35.79 -13.71 7.93
CA ARG A 48 -35.39 -14.52 9.10
C ARG A 48 -34.41 -15.58 8.68
N ILE A 49 -33.44 -15.85 9.55
CA ILE A 49 -32.43 -16.89 9.32
C ILE A 49 -32.18 -17.70 10.57
N GLU A 50 -31.85 -18.97 10.37
CA GLU A 50 -31.29 -19.81 11.43
C GLU A 50 -29.84 -19.40 11.72
N ARG A 51 -29.53 -19.24 13.01
CA ARG A 51 -28.18 -18.88 13.46
C ARG A 51 -27.50 -20.13 14.01
N GLN A 52 -26.48 -20.62 13.31
CA GLN A 52 -25.73 -21.82 13.71
C GLN A 52 -25.12 -21.70 15.12
N ASP A 53 -24.70 -20.50 15.51
CA ASP A 53 -24.18 -20.20 16.85
C ASP A 53 -25.24 -20.28 17.97
N PHE A 54 -26.51 -20.39 17.60
CA PHE A 54 -27.64 -20.51 18.54
C PHE A 54 -28.49 -21.77 18.33
N GLY A 55 -28.39 -22.43 17.18
CA GLY A 55 -29.18 -23.63 16.85
C GLY A 55 -30.69 -23.36 16.73
N CYS A 56 -31.09 -22.11 16.43
CA CYS A 56 -32.48 -21.73 16.26
C CYS A 56 -32.67 -20.48 15.37
N GLU A 57 -33.90 -20.25 14.92
CA GLU A 57 -34.31 -19.17 14.02
C GLU A 57 -34.48 -17.82 14.73
N ILE A 58 -33.40 -17.31 15.32
CA ILE A 58 -33.38 -16.02 16.00
C ILE A 58 -32.62 -14.94 15.22
N GLY A 59 -32.06 -15.30 14.06
CA GLY A 59 -31.31 -14.38 13.22
C GLY A 59 -32.20 -13.59 12.27
N PHE A 60 -31.65 -12.49 11.75
CA PHE A 60 -32.27 -11.73 10.67
C PHE A 60 -31.22 -11.12 9.74
N ILE A 61 -31.63 -10.84 8.51
CA ILE A 61 -30.88 -10.04 7.54
C ILE A 61 -31.80 -8.96 6.98
N LEU A 62 -31.40 -7.69 7.12
CA LEU A 62 -32.01 -6.55 6.46
C LEU A 62 -31.25 -6.26 5.17
N TYR A 63 -31.92 -6.38 4.03
CA TYR A 63 -31.41 -6.03 2.70
C TYR A 63 -31.87 -4.64 2.29
N THR A 64 -30.99 -3.86 1.69
CA THR A 64 -31.31 -2.55 1.09
C THR A 64 -30.31 -2.17 0.00
N ASN A 65 -30.76 -1.40 -0.98
CA ASN A 65 -29.88 -0.80 -1.99
C ASN A 65 -29.34 0.57 -1.57
N SER A 66 -29.70 1.04 -0.37
CA SER A 66 -29.31 2.35 0.10
C SER A 66 -28.18 2.29 1.11
N LEU A 67 -26.99 2.75 0.71
CA LEU A 67 -25.87 2.99 1.61
C LEU A 67 -26.26 3.95 2.74
N LYS A 68 -27.11 4.95 2.46
CA LYS A 68 -27.61 5.92 3.46
C LYS A 68 -28.38 5.22 4.58
N LEU A 69 -29.25 4.25 4.26
CA LEU A 69 -29.98 3.49 5.28
C LEU A 69 -29.00 2.73 6.18
N VAL A 70 -27.99 2.09 5.59
CA VAL A 70 -26.99 1.34 6.36
C VAL A 70 -26.20 2.27 7.29
N ILE A 71 -25.79 3.45 6.80
CA ILE A 71 -25.15 4.49 7.63
C ILE A 71 -26.05 4.87 8.80
N ASP A 72 -27.31 5.17 8.52
CA ASP A 72 -28.24 5.64 9.54
C ASP A 72 -28.53 4.55 10.59
N ILE A 73 -28.60 3.27 10.19
CA ILE A 73 -28.68 2.15 11.12
C ILE A 73 -27.40 2.04 11.97
N VAL A 74 -26.22 1.97 11.34
CA VAL A 74 -24.93 1.73 12.01
C VAL A 74 -24.59 2.82 13.03
N PHE A 75 -24.95 4.06 12.73
CA PHE A 75 -24.74 5.22 13.62
C PHE A 75 -25.96 5.57 14.50
N ASN A 76 -26.95 4.67 14.58
CA ASN A 76 -28.15 4.83 15.41
C ASN A 76 -28.97 6.11 15.12
N ALA A 77 -28.95 6.58 13.87
CA ALA A 77 -29.85 7.63 13.39
C ALA A 77 -31.23 7.08 12.99
N ILE A 78 -31.30 5.80 12.62
CA ILE A 78 -32.55 5.04 12.42
C ILE A 78 -32.55 3.83 13.35
N ASP A 79 -33.71 3.56 13.94
CA ASP A 79 -33.89 2.47 14.86
C ASP A 79 -34.33 1.20 14.13
N VAL A 80 -33.67 0.09 14.45
CA VAL A 80 -34.16 -1.26 14.19
C VAL A 80 -34.70 -1.78 15.52
N THR A 81 -35.96 -2.20 15.54
CA THR A 81 -36.67 -2.58 16.77
C THR A 81 -37.19 -4.00 16.66
N ALA A 82 -36.99 -4.80 17.70
CA ALA A 82 -37.54 -6.14 17.83
C ALA A 82 -38.78 -6.12 18.73
N PHE A 83 -39.83 -6.86 18.34
CA PHE A 83 -41.11 -6.94 19.06
C PHE A 83 -41.41 -8.38 19.46
N SER A 84 -41.83 -8.62 20.70
CA SER A 84 -42.34 -9.93 21.13
C SER A 84 -43.30 -9.83 22.31
N SER A 85 -44.49 -10.41 22.18
CA SER A 85 -45.52 -10.51 23.24
C SER A 85 -45.82 -9.16 23.95
N GLY A 86 -45.92 -8.07 23.18
CA GLY A 86 -46.18 -6.73 23.73
C GLY A 86 -44.96 -6.00 24.29
N PHE A 87 -43.77 -6.61 24.24
CA PHE A 87 -42.50 -5.94 24.54
C PHE A 87 -41.83 -5.48 23.24
N CYS A 88 -41.11 -4.36 23.29
CA CYS A 88 -40.27 -3.88 22.19
C CYS A 88 -38.89 -3.48 22.71
N GLU A 89 -37.84 -3.78 21.94
CA GLU A 89 -36.46 -3.42 22.29
C GLU A 89 -35.69 -2.93 21.06
N LYS A 90 -34.93 -1.85 21.21
CA LYS A 90 -34.05 -1.34 20.17
C LYS A 90 -32.85 -2.29 19.99
N ILE A 91 -32.59 -2.69 18.75
CA ILE A 91 -31.46 -3.55 18.42
C ILE A 91 -30.18 -2.71 18.42
N VAL A 92 -29.22 -3.07 19.25
CA VAL A 92 -27.96 -2.35 19.39
C VAL A 92 -26.97 -2.80 18.31
N VAL A 93 -26.32 -1.84 17.64
CA VAL A 93 -25.25 -2.12 16.69
C VAL A 93 -23.95 -2.46 17.41
N GLY A 94 -23.54 -3.71 17.29
CA GLY A 94 -22.32 -4.24 17.86
C GLY A 94 -21.05 -3.69 17.22
N PRO A 95 -19.90 -3.77 17.92
CA PRO A 95 -18.63 -3.26 17.42
C PRO A 95 -18.17 -3.95 16.13
N ARG A 96 -18.45 -5.24 15.96
CA ARG A 96 -18.13 -6.00 14.73
C ARG A 96 -18.89 -5.46 13.51
N ALA A 97 -20.17 -5.14 13.65
CA ALA A 97 -20.97 -4.57 12.57
C ALA A 97 -20.45 -3.19 12.16
N LYS A 98 -20.11 -2.34 13.14
CA LYS A 98 -19.50 -1.01 12.88
C LYS A 98 -18.17 -1.15 12.15
N ALA A 99 -17.37 -2.12 12.54
CA ALA A 99 -16.10 -2.43 11.90
C ALA A 99 -16.33 -2.84 10.44
N GLN A 100 -17.15 -3.86 10.18
CA GLN A 100 -17.42 -4.33 8.82
C GLN A 100 -18.04 -3.25 7.91
N PHE A 101 -18.85 -2.36 8.47
CA PHE A 101 -19.37 -1.21 7.74
C PHE A 101 -18.25 -0.31 7.17
N PHE A 102 -17.15 -0.10 7.90
CA PHE A 102 -16.00 0.65 7.37
C PHE A 102 -15.27 -0.11 6.26
N CYS A 103 -15.22 -1.45 6.29
CA CYS A 103 -14.72 -2.25 5.17
C CYS A 103 -15.58 -2.03 3.91
N VAL A 104 -16.90 -2.11 4.08
CA VAL A 104 -17.87 -1.89 2.99
C VAL A 104 -17.76 -0.48 2.41
N LEU A 105 -17.62 0.55 3.26
CA LEU A 105 -17.35 1.90 2.78
C LEU A 105 -16.05 1.98 1.99
N SER A 106 -14.97 1.35 2.47
CA SER A 106 -13.67 1.44 1.80
C SER A 106 -13.63 0.75 0.44
N SER A 107 -14.43 -0.30 0.22
CA SER A 107 -14.54 -0.97 -1.09
C SER A 107 -15.41 -0.19 -2.07
N ASP A 108 -16.41 0.55 -1.57
CA ASP A 108 -17.34 1.29 -2.42
C ASP A 108 -16.88 2.73 -2.70
N ILE A 109 -15.96 3.29 -1.90
CA ILE A 109 -15.42 4.65 -2.12
C ILE A 109 -14.69 4.77 -3.46
N ASP A 110 -14.18 3.67 -4.01
CA ASP A 110 -13.61 3.66 -5.37
C ASP A 110 -14.70 3.88 -6.47
N ASP A 111 -15.99 3.63 -6.16
CA ASP A 111 -17.13 3.79 -7.07
C ASP A 111 -18.08 4.98 -6.72
N VAL A 112 -17.99 5.57 -5.51
CA VAL A 112 -18.93 6.61 -5.05
C VAL A 112 -18.48 8.03 -5.46
N HIS A 113 -18.96 8.49 -6.62
CA HIS A 113 -18.83 9.86 -7.12
C HIS A 113 -19.68 10.94 -6.39
N SER A 114 -20.01 10.79 -5.10
CA SER A 114 -20.88 11.76 -4.39
C SER A 114 -20.17 12.49 -3.23
N PRO A 115 -19.58 13.68 -3.50
CA PRO A 115 -19.00 14.56 -2.47
C PRO A 115 -19.96 14.93 -1.33
N LEU A 116 -21.27 15.00 -1.61
CA LEU A 116 -22.31 15.36 -0.64
C LEU A 116 -22.51 14.28 0.42
N LEU A 117 -22.35 13.01 0.05
CA LEU A 117 -22.51 11.89 0.98
C LEU A 117 -21.36 11.88 2.00
N LEU A 118 -20.12 12.01 1.52
CA LEU A 118 -18.91 12.17 2.35
C LEU A 118 -19.04 13.34 3.33
N GLN A 119 -19.52 14.50 2.87
CA GLN A 119 -19.65 15.70 3.72
C GLN A 119 -20.66 15.52 4.87
N SER A 120 -21.70 14.71 4.67
CA SER A 120 -22.70 14.40 5.71
C SER A 120 -22.26 13.33 6.72
N ILE A 121 -21.37 12.42 6.30
CA ILE A 121 -20.90 11.28 7.09
C ILE A 121 -19.70 11.64 7.95
N MET A 122 -18.77 12.42 7.40
CA MET A 122 -17.49 12.75 8.06
C MET A 122 -17.63 13.34 9.47
N PRO A 123 -18.57 14.26 9.75
CA PRO A 123 -18.76 14.76 11.12
C PRO A 123 -19.22 13.69 12.11
N LYS A 124 -20.04 12.73 11.67
CA LYS A 124 -20.55 11.62 12.51
C LYS A 124 -19.44 10.60 12.79
N VAL A 125 -18.64 10.26 11.77
CA VAL A 125 -17.46 9.38 11.88
C VAL A 125 -16.40 10.01 12.78
N ALA A 126 -16.06 11.29 12.58
CA ALA A 126 -15.09 12.01 13.40
C ALA A 126 -15.51 12.09 14.89
N ARG A 127 -16.81 12.29 15.17
CA ARG A 127 -17.34 12.32 16.54
C ARG A 127 -17.29 10.94 17.21
N PHE A 128 -17.50 9.86 16.46
CA PHE A 128 -17.34 8.49 16.97
C PHE A 128 -15.88 8.18 17.33
N MET A 129 -14.93 8.66 16.52
CA MET A 129 -13.49 8.44 16.73
C MET A 129 -12.95 9.25 17.93
N LYS A 130 -13.44 10.48 18.15
CA LYS A 130 -12.99 11.35 19.27
C LYS A 130 -13.32 10.81 20.67
N ASN A 131 -14.38 10.02 20.82
CA ASN A 131 -14.84 9.58 22.15
C ASN A 131 -14.09 8.39 22.74
N LYS A 132 -13.06 7.85 22.06
CA LYS A 132 -12.39 6.61 22.50
C LYS A 132 -10.93 6.78 22.96
N HIS A 133 -10.32 7.94 22.75
CA HIS A 133 -8.92 8.16 23.08
C HIS A 133 -8.72 9.52 23.74
N ALA A 134 -8.85 9.53 25.06
CA ALA A 134 -8.39 10.61 25.92
C ALA A 134 -7.53 9.98 27.03
N SER A 135 -6.30 9.61 26.68
CA SER A 135 -5.19 9.46 27.62
C SER A 135 -3.85 9.49 26.86
N GLU A 136 -3.20 10.64 26.93
CA GLU A 136 -1.76 10.89 26.99
C GLU A 136 -0.80 9.99 26.16
N ILE A 137 -0.28 10.55 25.06
CA ILE A 137 1.12 11.02 24.92
C ILE A 137 1.11 12.04 23.76
N ALA A 138 1.35 13.31 24.08
CA ALA A 138 1.48 14.35 23.07
C ALA A 138 2.84 14.23 22.37
N THR A 139 2.84 13.68 21.16
CA THR A 139 3.85 13.96 20.15
C THR A 139 3.10 14.39 18.91
N THR A 140 3.04 15.71 18.69
CA THR A 140 2.31 16.29 17.56
C THR A 140 2.93 15.82 16.25
N SER A 141 2.30 14.82 15.63
CA SER A 141 2.45 14.61 14.19
C SER A 141 1.97 15.89 13.49
N GLY A 142 2.42 16.16 12.26
CA GLY A 142 1.96 17.33 11.49
C GLY A 142 0.44 17.31 11.19
N PHE A 143 -0.25 16.25 11.61
CA PHE A 143 -1.68 16.01 11.53
C PHE A 143 -2.21 15.80 12.96
N ASN A 144 -3.50 16.03 13.21
CA ASN A 144 -4.09 15.79 14.54
C ASN A 144 -4.30 14.27 14.78
N LEU A 145 -3.26 13.47 14.61
CA LEU A 145 -3.25 12.02 14.84
C LEU A 145 -2.10 11.67 15.79
N ASP A 146 -2.40 10.81 16.76
CA ASP A 146 -1.42 10.37 17.74
C ASP A 146 -0.45 9.36 17.12
N VAL A 147 0.82 9.40 17.54
CA VAL A 147 1.81 8.40 17.16
C VAL A 147 1.34 7.00 17.59
N GLY A 148 1.54 6.01 16.73
CA GLY A 148 1.01 4.66 16.89
C GLY A 148 -0.43 4.48 16.40
N SER A 149 -1.14 5.56 16.05
CA SER A 149 -2.47 5.45 15.44
C SER A 149 -2.41 4.67 14.13
N ARG A 150 -3.37 3.77 13.94
CA ARG A 150 -3.46 2.91 12.75
C ARG A 150 -4.69 3.24 11.93
N THR A 151 -4.57 3.06 10.63
CA THR A 151 -5.71 3.01 9.72
C THR A 151 -6.63 1.85 10.09
N TYR A 152 -7.92 1.97 9.74
CA TYR A 152 -8.93 0.99 10.14
C TYR A 152 -8.63 -0.44 9.63
N CYS A 153 -8.10 -0.57 8.41
CA CYS A 153 -7.66 -1.85 7.84
C CYS A 153 -6.28 -2.31 8.33
N ASN A 154 -5.69 -1.62 9.30
CA ASN A 154 -4.38 -1.90 9.88
C ASN A 154 -3.23 -1.94 8.84
N SER A 155 -3.37 -1.24 7.71
CA SER A 155 -2.35 -1.24 6.67
C SER A 155 -1.28 -0.17 6.87
N VAL A 156 -1.61 0.93 7.54
CA VAL A 156 -0.75 2.10 7.78
C VAL A 156 -0.77 2.49 9.25
N VAL A 157 0.40 2.85 9.80
CA VAL A 157 0.59 3.40 11.15
C VAL A 157 1.22 4.80 11.08
N VAL A 158 0.83 5.68 12.01
CA VAL A 158 1.42 7.00 12.23
C VAL A 158 2.68 6.84 13.07
N GLY A 159 3.83 7.25 12.53
CA GLY A 159 5.07 7.36 13.28
C GLY A 159 5.37 8.77 13.75
N LEU A 160 6.60 8.97 14.21
CA LEU A 160 7.07 10.26 14.72
C LEU A 160 7.21 11.28 13.57
N LYS A 161 7.22 12.57 13.94
CA LYS A 161 7.42 13.73 13.03
C LYS A 161 6.51 13.76 11.79
N GLY A 162 5.35 13.11 11.86
CA GLY A 162 4.35 13.03 10.79
C GLY A 162 4.65 12.02 9.69
N PHE A 163 5.54 11.06 9.92
CA PHE A 163 5.74 9.96 8.97
C PHE A 163 4.59 8.95 9.04
N LEU A 164 4.21 8.43 7.87
CA LEU A 164 3.33 7.27 7.74
C LEU A 164 4.15 6.07 7.28
N PHE A 165 3.83 4.90 7.84
CA PHE A 165 4.51 3.64 7.55
C PHE A 165 3.51 2.58 7.13
N LEU A 166 3.86 1.82 6.10
CA LEU A 166 3.12 0.62 5.74
C LEU A 166 3.45 -0.49 6.74
N VAL A 167 2.44 -1.13 7.31
CA VAL A 167 2.61 -2.18 8.34
C VAL A 167 1.85 -3.46 8.01
N GLY A 168 0.70 -3.36 7.36
CA GLY A 168 -0.16 -4.49 7.03
C GLY A 168 -0.56 -4.56 5.55
N GLY A 169 -1.79 -4.99 5.30
CA GLY A 169 -2.31 -5.22 3.95
C GLY A 169 -1.87 -6.56 3.37
N SER A 170 -1.87 -6.68 2.04
CA SER A 170 -1.61 -7.95 1.34
C SER A 170 -0.20 -8.51 1.53
N ASN A 171 0.76 -7.70 2.01
CA ASN A 171 2.15 -8.13 2.22
C ASN A 171 2.46 -8.48 3.69
N ASN A 172 1.55 -8.20 4.63
CA ASN A 172 1.72 -8.47 6.07
C ASN A 172 3.13 -8.11 6.61
N LEU A 173 3.56 -6.86 6.39
CA LEU A 173 4.95 -6.46 6.53
C LEU A 173 5.48 -6.58 7.97
N GLU A 174 4.69 -6.25 9.00
CA GLU A 174 5.09 -6.44 10.41
C GLU A 174 5.51 -7.88 10.71
N TYR A 175 4.74 -8.85 10.22
CA TYR A 175 5.05 -10.27 10.39
C TYR A 175 6.42 -10.63 9.79
N GLN A 176 6.84 -10.00 8.69
CA GLN A 176 8.13 -10.28 8.07
C GLN A 176 9.32 -9.85 8.94
N TYR A 177 9.16 -8.85 9.82
CA TYR A 177 10.20 -8.45 10.78
C TYR A 177 10.27 -9.39 11.99
N GLU A 178 9.13 -9.96 12.39
CA GLU A 178 9.03 -10.86 13.55
C GLU A 178 9.43 -12.30 13.20
N CYS A 179 9.38 -12.67 11.93
CA CYS A 179 9.71 -14.02 11.48
C CYS A 179 11.20 -14.34 11.64
N PRO A 180 11.55 -15.56 12.06
CA PRO A 180 12.93 -16.02 11.96
C PRO A 180 13.37 -16.10 10.48
N PRO A 181 14.69 -16.05 10.19
CA PRO A 181 15.20 -16.22 8.83
C PRO A 181 14.73 -17.54 8.22
N ASP A 182 14.09 -17.46 7.06
CA ASP A 182 13.79 -18.63 6.22
C ASP A 182 15.00 -18.92 5.33
N ASN A 183 15.78 -19.93 5.70
CA ASN A 183 17.00 -20.30 4.99
C ASN A 183 16.72 -20.84 3.58
N GLU A 184 15.60 -21.51 3.35
CA GLU A 184 15.26 -22.03 2.02
C GLU A 184 14.91 -20.88 1.08
N LEU A 185 14.10 -19.94 1.55
CA LEU A 185 13.73 -18.75 0.81
C LEU A 185 14.95 -17.83 0.56
N LEU A 186 15.82 -17.66 1.56
CA LEU A 186 17.09 -16.95 1.41
C LEU A 186 17.98 -17.58 0.34
N ASN A 187 18.16 -18.91 0.39
CA ASN A 187 18.97 -19.62 -0.59
C ASN A 187 18.39 -19.47 -1.99
N SER A 188 17.06 -19.56 -2.13
CA SER A 188 16.36 -19.42 -3.42
C SER A 188 16.55 -18.02 -4.01
N TRP A 189 16.43 -16.96 -3.20
CA TRP A 189 16.69 -15.60 -3.65
C TRP A 189 18.13 -15.39 -4.11
N CYS A 190 19.09 -15.88 -3.32
CA CYS A 190 20.51 -15.73 -3.66
C CYS A 190 20.84 -16.50 -4.95
N GLN A 191 20.34 -17.73 -5.07
CA GLN A 191 20.52 -18.54 -6.27
C GLN A 191 19.92 -17.87 -7.51
N LEU A 192 18.69 -17.35 -7.42
CA LEU A 192 18.05 -16.64 -8.53
C LEU A 192 18.89 -15.44 -9.01
N ILE A 193 19.37 -14.61 -8.09
CA ILE A 193 20.18 -13.43 -8.44
C ILE A 193 21.51 -13.84 -9.08
N GLU A 194 22.16 -14.89 -8.56
CA GLU A 194 23.40 -15.42 -9.12
C GLU A 194 23.21 -16.07 -10.49
N GLU A 195 22.10 -16.78 -10.70
CA GLU A 195 21.74 -17.39 -11.99
C GLU A 195 21.48 -16.32 -13.06
N ARG A 196 20.70 -15.28 -12.74
CA ARG A 196 20.53 -14.11 -13.61
C ARG A 196 21.87 -13.49 -13.98
N ALA A 197 22.76 -13.30 -13.00
CA ALA A 197 24.08 -12.75 -13.24
C ALA A 197 24.90 -13.62 -14.21
N LYS A 198 24.92 -14.94 -14.04
CA LYS A 198 25.62 -15.86 -14.95
C LYS A 198 25.05 -15.83 -16.36
N ILE A 199 23.73 -15.78 -16.51
CA ILE A 199 23.07 -15.75 -17.81
C ILE A 199 23.43 -14.46 -18.54
N PHE A 200 23.27 -13.30 -17.92
CA PHE A 200 23.57 -12.02 -18.57
C PHE A 200 25.06 -11.85 -18.85
N ASP A 201 25.95 -12.36 -17.99
CA ASP A 201 27.39 -12.40 -18.27
C ASP A 201 27.69 -13.23 -19.52
N SER A 202 27.05 -14.39 -19.69
CA SER A 202 27.20 -15.23 -20.89
C SER A 202 26.67 -14.56 -22.18
N LEU A 203 25.76 -13.60 -22.05
CA LEU A 203 25.22 -12.79 -23.14
C LEU A 203 26.01 -11.49 -23.35
N ASN A 204 27.07 -11.24 -22.57
CA ASN A 204 27.84 -9.99 -22.55
C ASN A 204 26.95 -8.76 -22.27
N ILE A 205 25.95 -8.93 -21.39
CA ILE A 205 25.04 -7.88 -20.92
C ILE A 205 25.38 -7.56 -19.47
N LYS A 206 25.57 -6.27 -19.13
CA LYS A 206 25.83 -5.88 -17.76
C LYS A 206 24.57 -6.06 -16.93
N TYR A 207 24.66 -6.80 -15.83
CA TYR A 207 23.52 -7.05 -14.94
C TYR A 207 23.72 -6.41 -13.56
N LEU A 208 22.63 -5.85 -13.02
CA LEU A 208 22.57 -5.36 -11.65
C LEU A 208 21.21 -5.67 -11.00
N ASN A 209 21.25 -6.26 -9.81
CA ASN A 209 20.09 -6.41 -8.95
C ASN A 209 20.19 -5.54 -7.70
N PHE A 210 19.08 -4.97 -7.26
CA PHE A 210 18.99 -4.37 -5.92
C PHE A 210 17.58 -4.47 -5.33
N ILE A 211 17.53 -4.43 -4.00
CA ILE A 211 16.29 -4.49 -3.24
C ILE A 211 16.19 -3.19 -2.45
N ILE A 212 15.16 -2.39 -2.70
CA ILE A 212 14.94 -1.18 -1.91
C ILE A 212 14.35 -1.59 -0.54
N PRO A 213 15.01 -1.24 0.58
CA PRO A 213 14.49 -1.53 1.92
C PRO A 213 13.17 -0.78 2.18
N GLU A 214 12.29 -1.30 3.02
CA GLU A 214 11.11 -0.56 3.46
C GLU A 214 11.48 0.67 4.28
N LYS A 215 10.56 1.63 4.34
CA LYS A 215 10.77 2.88 5.07
C LYS A 215 11.15 2.63 6.54
N GLN A 216 10.47 1.73 7.24
CA GLN A 216 10.79 1.42 8.65
C GLN A 216 12.15 0.74 8.84
N SER A 217 12.71 0.07 7.84
CA SER A 217 14.07 -0.49 7.90
C SER A 217 15.13 0.60 7.91
N VAL A 218 14.86 1.74 7.23
CA VAL A 218 15.80 2.86 7.13
C VAL A 218 15.54 3.90 8.23
N LEU A 219 14.28 4.23 8.51
CA LEU A 219 13.83 5.26 9.46
C LEU A 219 13.40 4.62 10.79
N THR A 220 14.25 3.77 11.37
CA THR A 220 13.94 3.01 12.59
C THR A 220 13.54 3.89 13.77
N ASP A 221 14.14 5.07 13.90
CA ASP A 221 13.91 6.05 14.97
C ASP A 221 12.66 6.92 14.75
N GLU A 222 12.04 6.86 13.56
CA GLU A 222 10.76 7.52 13.28
C GLU A 222 9.59 6.52 13.30
N TYR A 223 9.88 5.23 13.29
CA TYR A 223 8.89 4.16 13.40
C TYR A 223 8.37 4.06 14.85
N PRO A 224 7.06 3.88 15.08
CA PRO A 224 6.49 3.87 16.42
C PRO A 224 6.66 2.54 17.18
N GLY A 225 7.15 1.49 16.53
CA GLY A 225 7.39 0.18 17.14
C GLY A 225 8.87 -0.17 17.26
N GLU A 226 9.17 -1.38 17.74
CA GLU A 226 10.54 -1.86 17.92
C GLU A 226 11.06 -2.52 16.64
N ILE A 227 11.78 -1.75 15.80
CA ILE A 227 12.53 -2.25 14.64
C ILE A 227 13.93 -1.66 14.70
N SER A 228 14.96 -2.51 14.64
CA SER A 228 16.36 -2.08 14.69
C SER A 228 17.11 -2.24 13.36
N CYS A 229 16.58 -3.04 12.44
CA CYS A 229 17.17 -3.34 11.14
C CYS A 229 16.10 -3.72 10.10
N CYS A 230 16.55 -4.05 8.89
CA CYS A 230 15.70 -4.69 7.88
C CYS A 230 15.24 -6.10 8.30
N THR A 231 14.25 -6.62 7.59
CA THR A 231 13.76 -7.99 7.70
C THR A 231 14.92 -9.00 7.63
N PRO A 232 14.84 -10.14 8.34
CA PRO A 232 15.92 -11.11 8.36
C PRO A 232 16.30 -11.65 6.97
N LEU A 233 15.33 -11.72 6.06
CA LEU A 233 15.56 -12.16 4.68
C LEU A 233 16.39 -11.14 3.89
N LEU A 234 16.07 -9.84 3.96
CA LEU A 234 16.88 -8.80 3.32
C LEU A 234 18.29 -8.76 3.93
N SER A 235 18.41 -8.84 5.26
CA SER A 235 19.71 -8.90 5.93
C SER A 235 20.56 -10.05 5.40
N GLY A 236 20.01 -11.27 5.34
CA GLY A 236 20.73 -12.44 4.83
C GLY A 236 21.16 -12.32 3.36
N ILE A 237 20.32 -11.71 2.51
CA ILE A 237 20.66 -11.46 1.10
C ILE A 237 21.80 -10.45 1.00
N THR A 238 21.72 -9.33 1.73
CA THR A 238 22.78 -8.32 1.77
C THR A 238 24.09 -8.90 2.29
N ASP A 239 24.06 -9.71 3.36
CA ASP A 239 25.27 -10.34 3.91
C ASP A 239 25.96 -11.25 2.90
N ARG A 240 25.18 -11.99 2.07
CA ARG A 240 25.73 -12.92 1.09
C ARG A 240 26.17 -12.24 -0.21
N LEU A 241 25.44 -11.24 -0.67
CA LEU A 241 25.60 -10.64 -2.00
C LEU A 241 26.16 -9.22 -2.01
N GLY A 242 26.22 -8.51 -0.89
CA GLY A 242 26.56 -7.08 -0.81
C GLY A 242 27.90 -6.70 -1.45
N GLY A 243 28.88 -7.61 -1.43
CA GLY A 243 30.20 -7.44 -2.06
C GLY A 243 30.28 -7.82 -3.54
N LYS A 244 29.22 -8.33 -4.14
CA LYS A 244 29.22 -8.77 -5.55
C LYS A 244 29.04 -7.59 -6.49
N GLU A 245 29.63 -7.67 -7.69
CA GLU A 245 29.50 -6.59 -8.68
C GLU A 245 28.08 -6.47 -9.24
N PHE A 246 27.37 -7.60 -9.36
CA PHE A 246 26.01 -7.67 -9.89
C PHE A 246 24.92 -7.36 -8.85
N PHE A 247 25.29 -6.98 -7.62
CA PHE A 247 24.34 -6.66 -6.56
C PHE A 247 24.69 -5.34 -5.88
N PHE A 248 23.69 -4.46 -5.73
CA PHE A 248 23.81 -3.23 -4.97
C PHE A 248 23.08 -3.36 -3.63
N ASP A 249 23.83 -3.26 -2.53
CA ASP A 249 23.30 -3.20 -1.17
C ASP A 249 22.67 -1.82 -0.89
N ALA A 250 21.44 -1.65 -1.36
CA ALA A 250 20.68 -0.43 -1.12
C ALA A 250 20.35 -0.22 0.36
N TYR A 251 20.21 -1.29 1.16
CA TYR A 251 19.95 -1.18 2.60
C TYR A 251 21.13 -0.54 3.33
N GLY A 252 22.33 -1.11 3.20
CA GLY A 252 23.53 -0.56 3.84
C GLY A 252 23.83 0.88 3.37
N TYR A 253 23.66 1.15 2.08
CA TYR A 253 23.82 2.49 1.51
C TYR A 253 22.82 3.49 2.10
N MET A 254 21.51 3.20 2.04
CA MET A 254 20.49 4.12 2.52
C MET A 254 20.57 4.33 4.04
N ARG A 255 20.84 3.27 4.80
CA ARG A 255 20.94 3.35 6.26
C ARG A 255 22.13 4.19 6.71
N SER A 256 23.30 3.99 6.12
CA SER A 256 24.48 4.82 6.43
C SER A 256 24.23 6.30 6.11
N LYS A 257 23.66 6.59 4.94
CA LYS A 257 23.31 7.96 4.53
C LYS A 257 22.19 8.60 5.35
N TYR A 258 21.25 7.81 5.82
CA TYR A 258 20.22 8.27 6.74
C TYR A 258 20.80 8.70 8.09
N ILE A 259 21.75 7.93 8.64
CA ILE A 259 22.49 8.28 9.87
C ILE A 259 23.25 9.60 9.68
N GLU A 260 23.77 9.86 8.47
CA GLU A 260 24.39 11.14 8.09
C GLU A 260 23.38 12.29 7.87
N GLY A 261 22.07 12.03 7.95
CA GLY A 261 21.00 13.03 7.85
C GLY A 261 20.26 13.10 6.50
N SER A 262 20.52 12.18 5.58
CA SER A 262 19.85 12.14 4.27
C SER A 262 18.39 11.70 4.38
N LYS A 263 17.50 12.34 3.61
CA LYS A 263 16.05 12.09 3.65
C LYS A 263 15.60 11.27 2.43
N PHE A 264 15.73 9.95 2.52
CA PHE A 264 15.40 9.05 1.40
C PHE A 264 13.91 8.93 1.12
N TYR A 265 13.06 9.00 2.14
CA TYR A 265 11.65 8.72 2.02
C TYR A 265 10.79 9.97 2.17
N ARG A 266 9.67 9.95 1.45
CA ARG A 266 8.55 10.87 1.64
C ARG A 266 7.88 10.62 2.99
N LYS A 267 7.20 11.60 3.59
CA LYS A 267 6.54 11.41 4.88
C LYS A 267 5.25 10.63 4.73
N LEU A 268 4.39 11.04 3.82
CA LEU A 268 3.02 10.54 3.67
C LEU A 268 2.87 9.44 2.61
N ASP A 269 3.99 8.97 2.07
CA ASP A 269 4.03 8.09 0.92
C ASP A 269 5.04 6.95 1.14
N SER A 270 4.81 5.80 0.51
CA SER A 270 5.69 4.62 0.60
C SER A 270 6.96 4.74 -0.25
N HIS A 271 7.01 5.68 -1.20
CA HIS A 271 8.10 5.85 -2.14
C HIS A 271 9.20 6.79 -1.64
N LEU A 272 10.31 6.79 -2.39
CA LEU A 272 11.44 7.67 -2.16
C LEU A 272 11.06 9.13 -2.41
N SER A 273 11.74 10.03 -1.71
CA SER A 273 11.75 11.46 -2.04
C SER A 273 12.52 11.70 -3.33
N TYR A 274 12.43 12.91 -3.90
CA TYR A 274 13.31 13.34 -4.99
C TYR A 274 14.80 13.10 -4.69
N ILE A 275 15.25 13.51 -3.50
CA ILE A 275 16.64 13.32 -3.06
C ILE A 275 16.98 11.83 -2.92
N GLY A 276 16.05 11.04 -2.38
CA GLY A 276 16.23 9.60 -2.27
C GLY A 276 16.39 8.92 -3.62
N ASN A 277 15.59 9.30 -4.61
CA ASN A 277 15.71 8.81 -5.99
C ASN A 277 17.05 9.19 -6.61
N LEU A 278 17.47 10.45 -6.49
CA LEU A 278 18.77 10.89 -7.00
C LEU A 278 19.93 10.12 -6.37
N SER A 279 19.92 9.94 -5.04
CA SER A 279 20.97 9.17 -4.35
C SER A 279 21.03 7.71 -4.81
N ILE A 280 19.88 7.07 -5.02
CA ILE A 280 19.82 5.70 -5.55
C ILE A 280 20.28 5.65 -7.00
N LEU A 281 19.86 6.61 -7.84
CA LEU A 281 20.31 6.74 -9.22
C LEU A 281 21.84 6.85 -9.29
N GLU A 282 22.44 7.78 -8.54
CA GLU A 282 23.90 7.98 -8.50
C GLU A 282 24.63 6.70 -8.06
N ALA A 283 24.14 6.04 -7.01
CA ALA A 283 24.72 4.79 -6.52
C ALA A 283 24.63 3.66 -7.56
N VAL A 284 23.50 3.53 -8.25
CA VAL A 284 23.29 2.54 -9.30
C VAL A 284 24.18 2.81 -10.51
N LEU A 285 24.26 4.05 -10.98
CA LEU A 285 25.13 4.42 -12.10
C LEU A 285 26.60 4.16 -11.76
N SER A 286 27.03 4.51 -10.54
CA SER A 286 28.37 4.20 -10.04
C SER A 286 28.65 2.70 -10.05
N LYS A 287 27.70 1.87 -9.57
CA LYS A 287 27.83 0.40 -9.58
C LYS A 287 27.89 -0.18 -11.00
N LEU A 288 27.25 0.48 -11.97
CA LEU A 288 27.34 0.15 -13.39
C LEU A 288 28.61 0.68 -14.07
N ASN A 289 29.50 1.35 -13.33
CA ASN A 289 30.68 2.06 -13.83
C ASN A 289 30.33 3.13 -14.88
N ILE A 290 29.21 3.81 -14.67
CA ILE A 290 28.73 4.93 -15.48
C ILE A 290 28.96 6.21 -14.69
N ASN A 291 29.86 7.05 -15.18
CA ASN A 291 30.18 8.33 -14.57
C ASN A 291 29.40 9.44 -15.28
N ILE A 292 28.53 10.12 -14.53
CA ILE A 292 27.80 11.32 -14.99
C ILE A 292 28.12 12.44 -14.00
N ASN A 293 28.38 13.65 -14.48
CA ASN A 293 28.56 14.77 -13.57
C ASN A 293 27.19 15.17 -13.01
N SER A 294 27.08 15.37 -11.70
CA SER A 294 25.83 15.81 -11.07
C SER A 294 25.32 17.15 -11.64
N GLY A 295 26.22 18.00 -12.13
CA GLY A 295 25.90 19.25 -12.84
C GLY A 295 25.24 19.06 -14.22
N ASP A 296 25.30 17.86 -14.79
CA ASP A 296 24.62 17.48 -16.04
C ASP A 296 23.16 17.07 -15.77
N LEU A 297 22.87 16.61 -14.56
CA LEU A 297 21.52 16.20 -14.16
C LEU A 297 20.70 17.39 -13.64
N PHE A 298 21.30 18.22 -12.79
CA PHE A 298 20.56 19.24 -12.02
C PHE A 298 20.77 20.67 -12.57
N ALA A 299 19.67 21.41 -12.75
CA ALA A 299 19.66 22.78 -13.23
C ALA A 299 20.02 23.82 -12.16
N GLY A 300 20.06 23.44 -10.88
CA GLY A 300 20.38 24.35 -9.76
C GLY A 300 19.16 24.91 -9.04
N GLU A 301 17.96 24.75 -9.60
CA GLU A 301 16.71 25.27 -9.03
C GLU A 301 15.94 24.18 -8.29
N LEU A 302 15.55 24.48 -7.06
CA LEU A 302 14.63 23.66 -6.27
C LEU A 302 13.30 24.40 -6.11
N SER A 303 12.22 23.68 -6.32
CA SER A 303 10.86 24.13 -6.02
C SER A 303 10.26 23.26 -4.91
N VAL A 304 9.25 23.81 -4.24
CA VAL A 304 8.45 23.07 -3.26
C VAL A 304 7.06 22.89 -3.83
N GLU A 305 6.64 21.65 -4.01
CA GLU A 305 5.30 21.30 -4.45
C GLU A 305 4.51 20.61 -3.33
N LYS A 306 3.19 20.76 -3.35
CA LYS A 306 2.28 20.08 -2.41
C LYS A 306 1.63 18.90 -3.10
N ILE A 307 2.16 17.70 -2.86
CA ILE A 307 1.70 16.47 -3.50
C ILE A 307 1.06 15.51 -2.48
N PRO A 308 0.03 14.75 -2.87
CA PRO A 308 -0.56 13.72 -2.02
C PRO A 308 0.39 12.53 -1.87
N GLY A 309 0.31 11.82 -0.75
CA GLY A 309 1.03 10.56 -0.53
C GLY A 309 0.10 9.34 -0.54
N ASP A 310 0.54 8.23 -1.13
CA ASP A 310 -0.26 7.00 -1.27
C ASP A 310 -0.76 6.42 0.07
N LEU A 311 0.02 6.54 1.15
CA LEU A 311 -0.36 6.06 2.47
C LEU A 311 -1.43 6.94 3.12
N SER A 312 -1.48 8.22 2.79
CA SER A 312 -2.49 9.13 3.34
C SER A 312 -3.90 8.78 2.90
N ASN A 313 -4.04 8.23 1.68
CA ASN A 313 -5.32 7.82 1.11
C ASN A 313 -6.00 6.69 1.88
N ARG A 314 -5.25 6.00 2.76
CA ARG A 314 -5.76 4.93 3.62
C ARG A 314 -6.48 5.44 4.86
N PHE A 315 -6.41 6.75 5.15
CA PHE A 315 -7.16 7.39 6.23
C PHE A 315 -8.52 7.90 5.74
N CYS A 316 -9.53 7.85 6.61
CA CYS A 316 -10.90 8.24 6.28
C CYS A 316 -11.10 9.75 6.02
N PHE A 317 -10.07 10.57 6.22
CA PHE A 317 -10.13 12.03 6.08
C PHE A 317 -9.72 12.54 4.67
N GLY A 318 -9.42 11.62 3.73
CA GLY A 318 -9.03 11.96 2.37
C GLY A 318 -7.52 12.14 2.18
N GLN A 319 -7.11 12.53 0.96
CA GLN A 319 -5.69 12.65 0.60
C GLN A 319 -5.02 13.79 1.37
N MET A 320 -4.01 13.47 2.17
CA MET A 320 -3.18 14.47 2.84
C MET A 320 -1.99 14.81 1.93
N LYS A 321 -1.69 16.10 1.82
CA LYS A 321 -0.56 16.59 1.01
C LYS A 321 0.64 16.89 1.89
N GLU A 322 1.83 16.60 1.37
CA GLU A 322 3.10 16.99 1.96
C GLU A 322 3.85 17.95 1.04
N GLU A 323 4.72 18.75 1.62
CA GLU A 323 5.67 19.57 0.87
C GLU A 323 6.81 18.69 0.38
N HIS A 324 7.04 18.71 -0.93
CA HIS A 324 8.04 17.90 -1.61
C HIS A 324 8.99 18.82 -2.37
N LEU A 325 10.30 18.65 -2.13
CA LEU A 325 11.34 19.36 -2.88
C LEU A 325 11.55 18.70 -4.23
N ILE A 326 11.29 19.41 -5.31
CA ILE A 326 11.52 18.93 -6.67
C ILE A 326 12.56 19.82 -7.33
N GLY A 327 13.59 19.20 -7.89
CA GLY A 327 14.59 19.92 -8.66
C GLY A 327 14.22 20.03 -10.12
N THR A 328 14.55 21.17 -10.72
CA THR A 328 14.56 21.31 -12.18
C THR A 328 15.78 20.56 -12.72
N ASP A 329 15.59 19.63 -13.63
CA ASP A 329 16.69 18.96 -14.33
C ASP A 329 17.03 19.65 -15.67
N LYS A 330 18.19 19.34 -16.23
CA LYS A 330 18.64 19.87 -17.53
C LYS A 330 18.38 18.91 -18.70
N LEU A 331 17.66 17.83 -18.44
CA LEU A 331 17.61 16.70 -19.35
C LEU A 331 16.49 16.90 -20.38
N ASN A 332 16.71 16.36 -21.57
CA ASN A 332 15.68 16.39 -22.60
C ASN A 332 14.61 15.35 -22.31
N ASN A 333 13.36 15.68 -22.63
CA ASN A 333 12.29 14.71 -22.55
C ASN A 333 12.45 13.67 -23.67
N PRO A 334 12.51 12.37 -23.34
CA PRO A 334 12.60 11.32 -24.34
C PRO A 334 11.25 11.11 -25.04
N GLU A 335 11.29 10.54 -26.24
CA GLU A 335 10.09 10.09 -26.95
C GLU A 335 9.60 8.78 -26.35
N VAL A 336 8.31 8.70 -26.01
CA VAL A 336 7.66 7.43 -25.65
C VAL A 336 7.27 6.72 -26.94
N VAL A 337 8.06 5.73 -27.36
CA VAL A 337 7.83 5.00 -28.62
C VAL A 337 6.87 3.82 -28.45
N TYR A 338 6.72 3.32 -27.22
CA TYR A 338 5.71 2.33 -26.85
C TYR A 338 5.27 2.51 -25.40
N SER A 339 3.97 2.36 -25.15
CA SER A 339 3.43 2.28 -23.79
C SER A 339 2.24 1.34 -23.73
N TYR A 340 2.19 0.56 -22.65
CA TYR A 340 1.08 -0.33 -22.32
C TYR A 340 0.89 -0.36 -20.80
N SER A 341 -0.34 -0.18 -20.36
CA SER A 341 -0.78 -0.40 -18.99
C SER A 341 -2.02 -1.28 -19.01
N PRO A 342 -2.05 -2.41 -18.28
CA PRO A 342 -3.24 -3.26 -18.22
C PRO A 342 -4.36 -2.60 -17.42
N GLU A 343 -5.60 -2.95 -17.76
CA GLU A 343 -6.77 -2.58 -16.97
C GLU A 343 -6.74 -3.28 -15.60
N GLY A 344 -7.05 -2.55 -14.53
CA GLY A 344 -7.19 -3.11 -13.18
C GLY A 344 -5.88 -3.49 -12.48
N GLY A 345 -4.70 -3.08 -12.98
CA GLY A 345 -3.43 -3.38 -12.33
C GLY A 345 -2.22 -2.66 -12.91
N HIS A 346 -1.03 -3.04 -12.43
CA HIS A 346 0.25 -2.49 -12.91
C HIS A 346 1.21 -3.57 -13.43
N GLN A 347 1.01 -4.83 -13.05
CA GLN A 347 1.87 -5.92 -13.50
C GLN A 347 1.85 -6.03 -15.02
N ARG A 348 3.02 -6.19 -15.64
CA ARG A 348 3.24 -6.18 -17.10
C ARG A 348 3.02 -4.84 -17.79
N SER A 349 2.91 -3.74 -17.05
CA SER A 349 3.02 -2.41 -17.68
C SER A 349 4.38 -2.32 -18.36
N HIS A 350 4.39 -1.80 -19.59
CA HIS A 350 5.56 -1.79 -20.44
C HIS A 350 5.69 -0.41 -21.07
N TYR A 351 6.84 0.22 -20.86
CA TYR A 351 7.17 1.52 -21.41
C TYR A 351 8.52 1.47 -22.10
N HIS A 352 8.61 2.03 -23.29
CA HIS A 352 9.83 2.15 -24.08
C HIS A 352 10.03 3.61 -24.44
N TRP A 353 11.16 4.14 -24.00
CA TRP A 353 11.62 5.49 -24.33
C TRP A 353 12.83 5.46 -25.24
N LYS A 354 12.87 6.42 -26.15
CA LYS A 354 14.04 6.76 -26.97
C LYS A 354 14.47 8.19 -26.69
N ASN A 355 15.75 8.37 -26.44
CA ASN A 355 16.35 9.68 -26.16
C ASN A 355 17.35 10.02 -27.25
N ASP A 356 17.05 11.06 -28.04
CA ASP A 356 17.89 11.50 -29.15
C ASP A 356 19.15 12.26 -28.69
N ASN A 357 19.20 12.72 -27.43
CA ASN A 357 20.38 13.37 -26.85
C ASN A 357 20.71 12.78 -25.47
N PRO A 358 21.18 11.52 -25.42
CA PRO A 358 21.47 10.81 -24.18
C PRO A 358 22.83 11.19 -23.61
N LEU A 359 22.96 11.14 -22.28
CA LEU A 359 24.25 11.23 -21.60
C LEU A 359 25.05 9.93 -21.72
N VAL A 360 24.35 8.81 -21.90
CA VAL A 360 24.91 7.46 -22.00
C VAL A 360 24.36 6.80 -23.26
N ASN A 361 25.23 6.57 -24.24
CA ASN A 361 24.85 5.86 -25.47
C ASN A 361 24.82 4.34 -25.25
N LYS A 362 23.89 3.88 -24.40
CA LYS A 362 23.61 2.47 -24.10
C LYS A 362 22.12 2.25 -23.97
N LYS A 363 21.68 1.02 -24.22
CA LYS A 363 20.31 0.55 -24.00
C LYS A 363 20.18 -0.12 -22.64
N VAL A 364 19.12 0.22 -21.91
CA VAL A 364 18.84 -0.37 -20.59
C VAL A 364 17.43 -0.93 -20.53
N ILE A 365 17.29 -2.13 -19.99
CA ILE A 365 15.99 -2.71 -19.63
C ILE A 365 15.90 -2.88 -18.11
N ILE A 366 14.75 -2.53 -17.56
CA ILE A 366 14.46 -2.57 -16.14
C ILE A 366 13.24 -3.46 -15.90
N PHE A 367 13.41 -4.48 -15.08
CA PHE A 367 12.33 -5.26 -14.48
C PHE A 367 12.14 -4.78 -13.04
N GLY A 368 11.08 -4.02 -12.79
CA GLY A 368 10.92 -3.30 -11.53
C GLY A 368 9.49 -3.18 -11.06
N ASN A 369 9.29 -2.29 -10.07
CA ASN A 369 7.99 -1.97 -9.53
C ASN A 369 7.78 -0.46 -9.42
N SER A 370 6.90 -0.04 -8.52
CA SER A 370 6.51 1.36 -8.33
C SER A 370 7.65 2.30 -7.95
N MET A 371 8.81 1.78 -7.50
CA MET A 371 10.01 2.61 -7.26
C MET A 371 10.63 3.15 -8.56
N PHE A 372 10.48 2.41 -9.67
CA PHE A 372 10.85 2.90 -10.99
C PHE A 372 9.73 3.77 -11.59
N GLU A 373 8.47 3.40 -11.37
CA GLU A 373 7.30 4.10 -11.92
C GLU A 373 7.33 4.16 -13.47
N ARG A 374 6.35 4.81 -14.08
CA ARG A 374 6.11 5.01 -15.51
C ARG A 374 6.84 6.22 -16.09
N GLY A 375 7.76 6.83 -15.33
CA GLY A 375 8.65 7.88 -15.84
C GLY A 375 8.05 9.27 -16.00
N ASP A 376 6.85 9.51 -15.44
CA ASP A 376 6.15 10.81 -15.52
C ASP A 376 6.71 11.86 -14.54
N SER A 377 7.43 11.43 -13.49
CA SER A 377 7.92 12.30 -12.43
C SER A 377 9.35 11.95 -12.01
N ALA A 378 10.14 12.97 -11.69
CA ALA A 378 11.49 12.85 -11.12
C ALA A 378 11.54 12.12 -9.75
N THR A 379 10.38 11.76 -9.20
CA THR A 379 10.23 10.92 -8.00
C THR A 379 10.16 9.41 -8.30
N GLY A 380 10.27 9.00 -9.57
CA GLY A 380 10.46 7.61 -9.98
C GLY A 380 11.76 7.43 -10.77
N LEU A 381 12.44 6.29 -10.61
CA LEU A 381 13.72 6.07 -11.27
C LEU A 381 13.62 6.03 -12.82
N SER A 382 12.53 5.53 -13.40
CA SER A 382 12.34 5.49 -14.86
C SER A 382 12.44 6.87 -15.51
N TYR A 383 12.03 7.93 -14.79
CA TYR A 383 12.16 9.31 -15.26
C TYR A 383 13.61 9.66 -15.59
N TRP A 384 14.52 9.27 -14.70
CA TRP A 384 15.95 9.54 -14.84
C TRP A 384 16.61 8.63 -15.88
N PHE A 385 16.33 7.33 -15.83
CA PHE A 385 16.94 6.37 -16.76
C PHE A 385 16.59 6.70 -18.21
N SER A 386 15.31 6.98 -18.49
CA SER A 386 14.84 7.35 -19.84
C SER A 386 15.48 8.64 -20.40
N ARG A 387 15.97 9.52 -19.51
CA ARG A 387 16.64 10.78 -19.85
C ARG A 387 18.16 10.68 -19.91
N ILE A 388 18.73 9.60 -19.39
CA ILE A 388 20.18 9.37 -19.32
C ILE A 388 20.64 8.44 -20.44
N PHE A 389 19.92 7.35 -20.68
CA PHE A 389 20.26 6.31 -21.65
C PHE A 389 19.67 6.61 -23.03
N SER A 390 20.26 6.07 -24.10
CA SER A 390 19.78 6.25 -25.48
C SER A 390 18.43 5.58 -25.72
N GLU A 391 18.23 4.40 -25.13
CA GLU A 391 16.94 3.73 -25.08
C GLU A 391 16.73 3.08 -23.71
N THR A 392 15.53 3.21 -23.17
CA THR A 392 15.14 2.63 -21.88
C THR A 392 13.85 1.88 -22.03
N VAL A 393 13.82 0.63 -21.56
CA VAL A 393 12.60 -0.15 -21.39
C VAL A 393 12.34 -0.36 -19.90
N PHE A 394 11.17 0.02 -19.43
CA PHE A 394 10.66 -0.36 -18.11
C PHE A 394 9.55 -1.39 -18.28
N TYR A 395 9.71 -2.53 -17.61
CA TYR A 395 8.73 -3.58 -17.52
C TYR A 395 8.38 -3.82 -16.05
N TRP A 396 7.11 -3.61 -15.70
CA TRP A 396 6.64 -3.79 -14.33
C TRP A 396 6.48 -5.28 -14.03
N SER A 397 7.53 -5.91 -13.54
CA SER A 397 7.54 -7.33 -13.19
C SER A 397 8.64 -7.62 -12.18
N LYS A 398 8.41 -8.63 -11.35
CA LYS A 398 9.48 -9.20 -10.51
C LYS A 398 10.34 -10.22 -11.29
N SER A 399 9.77 -10.76 -12.37
CA SER A 399 10.36 -11.77 -13.23
C SER A 399 11.04 -11.15 -14.44
N VAL A 400 12.13 -11.79 -14.89
CA VAL A 400 12.82 -11.47 -16.14
C VAL A 400 12.11 -12.15 -17.30
N GLU A 401 11.76 -11.36 -18.33
CA GLU A 401 11.20 -11.85 -19.59
C GLU A 401 12.29 -11.90 -20.66
N MET A 402 12.90 -13.08 -20.87
CA MET A 402 14.02 -13.21 -21.82
C MET A 402 13.64 -12.91 -23.26
N SER A 403 12.39 -13.13 -23.67
CA SER A 403 11.91 -12.73 -25.00
C SER A 403 12.07 -11.23 -25.22
N LEU A 404 11.75 -10.42 -24.20
CA LEU A 404 11.89 -8.97 -24.25
C LEU A 404 13.36 -8.55 -24.27
N VAL A 405 14.22 -9.23 -23.49
CA VAL A 405 15.67 -9.02 -23.54
C VAL A 405 16.23 -9.32 -24.94
N ASN A 406 15.84 -10.45 -25.53
CA ASN A 406 16.31 -10.91 -26.84
C ASN A 406 15.86 -9.99 -27.98
N GLU A 407 14.64 -9.46 -27.89
CA GLU A 407 14.11 -8.49 -28.84
C GLU A 407 14.82 -7.13 -28.71
N PHE A 408 14.91 -6.62 -27.49
CA PHE A 408 15.44 -5.27 -27.22
C PHE A 408 16.96 -5.17 -27.34
N LYS A 409 17.69 -6.27 -27.05
CA LYS A 409 19.16 -6.37 -27.05
C LYS A 409 19.81 -5.27 -26.19
N PRO A 410 19.55 -5.24 -24.88
CA PRO A 410 20.09 -4.22 -23.99
C PRO A 410 21.60 -4.38 -23.79
N ASP A 411 22.28 -3.28 -23.47
CA ASP A 411 23.63 -3.31 -22.91
C ASP A 411 23.60 -3.56 -21.39
N VAL A 412 22.49 -3.19 -20.74
CA VAL A 412 22.29 -3.26 -19.30
C VAL A 412 20.91 -3.84 -18.95
N VAL A 413 20.88 -4.81 -18.05
CA VAL A 413 19.65 -5.32 -17.42
C VAL A 413 19.67 -4.97 -15.93
N ILE A 414 18.58 -4.37 -15.45
CA ILE A 414 18.37 -4.07 -14.04
C ILE A 414 17.16 -4.85 -13.53
N THR A 415 17.30 -5.55 -12.42
CA THR A 415 16.17 -6.12 -11.68
C THR A 415 16.04 -5.43 -10.32
N GLN A 416 14.84 -4.96 -10.01
CA GLN A 416 14.57 -4.24 -8.78
C GLN A 416 13.30 -4.76 -8.12
N THR A 417 13.39 -5.01 -6.82
CA THR A 417 12.21 -5.26 -5.99
C THR A 417 12.27 -4.43 -4.69
N VAL A 418 11.23 -4.54 -3.88
CA VAL A 418 11.16 -3.94 -2.53
C VAL A 418 11.15 -5.05 -1.50
N GLU A 419 11.65 -4.74 -0.32
CA GLU A 419 11.79 -5.67 0.80
C GLU A 419 10.50 -6.44 1.13
N ARG A 420 9.33 -5.79 1.17
CA ARG A 420 8.05 -6.47 1.47
C ARG A 420 7.65 -7.55 0.46
N PHE A 421 8.30 -7.62 -0.70
CA PHE A 421 8.02 -8.60 -1.76
C PHE A 421 8.95 -9.81 -1.74
N LEU A 422 9.88 -9.90 -0.79
CA LEU A 422 10.82 -11.01 -0.69
C LEU A 422 10.16 -12.33 -0.24
N MET A 423 8.92 -12.30 0.24
CA MET A 423 8.18 -13.52 0.60
C MET A 423 7.79 -14.41 -0.60
N GLY A 424 8.04 -13.98 -1.83
CA GLY A 424 7.78 -14.79 -3.03
C GLY A 424 8.92 -14.69 -4.03
N ILE A 425 9.44 -15.84 -4.47
CA ILE A 425 10.46 -15.94 -5.49
C ILE A 425 9.84 -15.69 -6.87
N PRO A 426 10.42 -14.80 -7.70
CA PRO A 426 10.00 -14.62 -9.08
C PRO A 426 10.22 -15.88 -9.92
N GLU A 427 9.29 -16.18 -10.81
CA GLU A 427 9.43 -17.23 -11.82
C GLU A 427 9.91 -16.58 -13.11
N ASP A 428 11.18 -16.81 -13.47
CA ASP A 428 11.74 -16.28 -14.71
C ASP A 428 11.63 -17.30 -15.85
N ASN A 429 11.36 -16.81 -17.06
CA ASN A 429 11.42 -17.62 -18.28
C ASN A 429 12.83 -17.50 -18.89
N LEU A 430 13.82 -18.14 -18.27
CA LEU A 430 15.25 -17.96 -18.62
C LEU A 430 15.73 -18.82 -19.81
N ILE A 431 14.85 -19.54 -20.51
CA ILE A 431 15.18 -20.46 -21.62
C ILE A 431 14.22 -20.26 -22.79
#